data_AF-A0A2D7H1I4-F1
#
_entry.id   AF-A0A2D7H1I4-F1
#
_cell.length_a   1.000
_cell.length_b   1.000
_cell.length_c   1.000
_cell.angle_alpha   90.00
_cell.angle_beta   90.00
_cell.angle_gamma   90.00
#
_symmetry.space_group_name_H-M   'P 1'
#
loop_
_entity.id
_entity.type
_entity.pdbx_description
1 polymer ?
#
loop_
_entity_poly.entity_id
_entity_poly.type
_entity_poly.pdbx_seq_one_letter_code
_entity_poly.pdbx_strand_id
1 'polypeptide(L)'
;MRREVNKVIVGQGRVVDLVLVAVFADGHALLEGPPGLGKTLLVRTLGDVLQLSTGRIQCTADLMPADIVGTVVVDEDPATKARRFTFREGPVFHQLLLADEINRATPKCQSALLESMQEHSVSIDGKTRLLPEPFFVLATQNPIEQEGTYPLPEAQLDRFMFKIDVENASQEDLYQIVSKTTSGAHLGADVVVQGDFVLAAQQIIRHVVIAPHVQDYVTRLVLATHAGSEYAPLWVQDDLSIGASPRGAQAIVSASKVAAVVDGRFAVSMRDIQAVAIPALQHRVVRTFEAETASRSTGSMIARLLNEVSSFEEGVH
;
A
#
# COMPACT_ATOMS: atom_id res chain seq x y z
N MET A 1 -17.26 -0.67 8.96
CA MET A 1 -16.29 -0.56 7.85
C MET A 1 -16.09 -1.89 7.15
N ARG A 2 -15.33 -2.86 7.69
CA ARG A 2 -15.08 -4.17 7.04
C ARG A 2 -16.32 -4.87 6.49
N ARG A 3 -17.38 -4.95 7.31
CA ARG A 3 -18.67 -5.54 6.91
C ARG A 3 -19.28 -4.86 5.68
N GLU A 4 -19.20 -3.53 5.60
CA GLU A 4 -19.75 -2.74 4.49
C GLU A 4 -18.95 -2.94 3.21
N VAL A 5 -17.62 -2.94 3.31
CA VAL A 5 -16.75 -3.23 2.15
C VAL A 5 -16.99 -4.64 1.62
N ASN A 6 -17.14 -5.64 2.49
CA ASN A 6 -17.39 -7.04 2.12
C ASN A 6 -18.81 -7.30 1.57
N LYS A 7 -19.75 -6.35 1.67
CA LYS A 7 -21.02 -6.45 0.92
C LYS A 7 -20.76 -6.42 -0.58
N VAL A 8 -19.83 -5.54 -0.99
CA VAL A 8 -19.50 -5.25 -2.38
C VAL A 8 -18.34 -6.12 -2.87
N ILE A 9 -17.27 -6.23 -2.08
CA ILE A 9 -16.06 -6.99 -2.42
C ILE A 9 -16.20 -8.45 -1.96
N VAL A 10 -15.93 -9.40 -2.86
CA VAL A 10 -16.06 -10.84 -2.65
C VAL A 10 -14.69 -11.51 -2.72
N GLY A 11 -14.43 -12.49 -1.84
CA GLY A 11 -13.23 -13.33 -1.87
C GLY A 11 -11.93 -12.67 -1.47
N GLN A 12 -11.94 -11.38 -1.16
CA GLN A 12 -10.72 -10.59 -0.90
C GLN A 12 -10.64 -10.05 0.53
N GLY A 13 -11.16 -10.81 1.49
CA GLY A 13 -11.23 -10.38 2.89
C GLY A 13 -9.86 -9.95 3.45
N ARG A 14 -8.79 -10.69 3.14
CA ARG A 14 -7.43 -10.35 3.58
C ARG A 14 -6.89 -9.07 2.91
N VAL A 15 -7.16 -8.87 1.62
CA VAL A 15 -6.76 -7.66 0.89
C VAL A 15 -7.47 -6.45 1.47
N VAL A 16 -8.78 -6.55 1.72
CA VAL A 16 -9.57 -5.49 2.36
C VAL A 16 -9.01 -5.16 3.74
N ASP A 17 -8.68 -6.16 4.55
CA ASP A 17 -8.10 -5.96 5.88
C ASP A 17 -6.77 -5.22 5.81
N LEU A 18 -5.86 -5.64 4.93
CA LEU A 18 -4.55 -5.01 4.77
C LEU A 18 -4.63 -3.58 4.21
N VAL A 19 -5.56 -3.31 3.28
CA VAL A 19 -5.78 -1.96 2.76
C VAL A 19 -6.36 -1.04 3.84
N LEU A 20 -7.32 -1.50 4.63
CA LEU A 20 -7.82 -0.74 5.78
C LEU A 20 -6.71 -0.49 6.81
N VAL A 21 -5.88 -1.49 7.09
CA VAL A 21 -4.71 -1.32 7.96
C VAL A 21 -3.78 -0.25 7.41
N ALA A 22 -3.47 -0.25 6.11
CA ALA A 22 -2.62 0.76 5.49
C ALA A 22 -3.22 2.18 5.62
N VAL A 23 -4.52 2.34 5.37
CA VAL A 23 -5.22 3.64 5.55
C VAL A 23 -5.09 4.15 6.98
N PHE A 24 -5.38 3.33 7.98
CA PHE A 24 -5.32 3.74 9.40
C PHE A 24 -3.90 3.81 9.97
N ALA A 25 -2.93 3.19 9.31
CA ALA A 25 -1.51 3.31 9.62
C ALA A 25 -0.85 4.51 8.91
N ASP A 26 -1.61 5.27 8.10
CA ASP A 26 -1.09 6.40 7.31
C ASP A 26 0.00 5.94 6.32
N GLY A 27 -0.27 4.84 5.63
CA GLY A 27 0.65 4.22 4.68
C GLY A 27 -0.01 3.84 3.36
N HIS A 28 0.76 3.88 2.28
CA HIS A 28 0.30 3.51 0.95
C HIS A 28 0.48 2.02 0.66
N ALA A 29 -0.32 1.47 -0.24
CA ALA A 29 -0.27 0.05 -0.59
C ALA A 29 -0.12 -0.18 -2.10
N LEU A 30 0.61 -1.24 -2.45
CA LEU A 30 0.82 -1.73 -3.79
C LEU A 30 0.11 -3.07 -3.94
N LEU A 31 -0.84 -3.19 -4.87
CA LEU A 31 -1.57 -4.42 -5.18
C LEU A 31 -1.03 -5.08 -6.43
N GLU A 32 -0.38 -6.23 -6.25
CA GLU A 32 0.08 -7.07 -7.34
C GLU A 32 -0.94 -8.19 -7.59
N GLY A 33 -1.37 -8.35 -8.84
CA GLY A 33 -2.31 -9.41 -9.19
C GLY A 33 -3.01 -9.15 -10.52
N PRO A 34 -3.75 -10.14 -11.04
CA PRO A 34 -4.31 -10.08 -12.38
C PRO A 34 -5.37 -8.98 -12.52
N PRO A 35 -5.63 -8.52 -13.76
CA PRO A 35 -6.68 -7.54 -14.03
C PRO A 35 -8.07 -8.14 -13.71
N GLY A 36 -9.04 -7.27 -13.45
CA GLY A 36 -10.45 -7.67 -13.31
C GLY A 36 -10.87 -8.18 -11.93
N LEU A 37 -9.97 -8.22 -10.94
CA LEU A 37 -10.32 -8.61 -9.55
C LEU A 37 -10.94 -7.46 -8.73
N GLY A 38 -11.68 -6.54 -9.34
CA GLY A 38 -12.42 -5.52 -8.59
C GLY A 38 -11.57 -4.49 -7.84
N LYS A 39 -10.29 -4.27 -8.20
CA LYS A 39 -9.41 -3.27 -7.56
C LYS A 39 -10.01 -1.84 -7.62
N THR A 40 -10.59 -1.46 -8.76
CA THR A 40 -11.31 -0.20 -8.92
C THR A 40 -12.56 -0.13 -8.04
N LEU A 41 -13.27 -1.25 -7.91
CA LEU A 41 -14.45 -1.36 -7.05
C LEU A 41 -14.06 -1.19 -5.58
N LEU A 42 -12.91 -1.74 -5.16
CA LEU A 42 -12.38 -1.59 -3.81
C LEU A 42 -12.15 -0.12 -3.43
N VAL A 43 -11.43 0.65 -4.26
CA VAL A 43 -11.17 2.07 -3.97
C VAL A 43 -12.46 2.89 -3.93
N ARG A 44 -13.38 2.67 -4.88
CA ARG A 44 -14.68 3.34 -4.87
C ARG A 44 -15.48 3.01 -3.60
N THR A 45 -15.56 1.73 -3.25
CA THR A 45 -16.26 1.27 -2.05
C THR A 45 -15.65 1.86 -0.78
N LEU A 46 -14.32 1.96 -0.71
CA LEU A 46 -13.64 2.61 0.43
C LEU A 46 -13.94 4.11 0.47
N GLY A 47 -13.96 4.79 -0.67
CA GLY A 47 -14.36 6.20 -0.77
C GLY A 47 -15.78 6.43 -0.27
N ASP A 48 -16.72 5.55 -0.65
CA ASP A 48 -18.10 5.61 -0.19
C ASP A 48 -18.20 5.34 1.32
N VAL A 49 -17.54 4.29 1.83
CA VAL A 49 -17.60 3.91 3.26
C VAL A 49 -16.97 4.95 4.19
N LEU A 50 -15.92 5.63 3.73
CA LEU A 50 -15.14 6.61 4.50
C LEU A 50 -15.48 8.08 4.16
N GLN A 51 -16.39 8.31 3.21
CA GLN A 51 -16.74 9.63 2.67
C GLN A 51 -15.50 10.43 2.24
N LEU A 52 -14.61 9.80 1.47
CA LEU A 52 -13.38 10.39 0.98
C LEU A 52 -13.48 10.68 -0.53
N SER A 53 -12.86 11.77 -0.98
CA SER A 53 -12.75 12.05 -2.41
C SER A 53 -11.86 10.99 -3.09
N THR A 54 -12.31 10.48 -4.24
CA THR A 54 -11.58 9.42 -4.97
C THR A 54 -11.04 9.92 -6.30
N GLY A 55 -9.76 9.70 -6.55
CA GLY A 55 -9.10 9.95 -7.84
C GLY A 55 -8.66 8.64 -8.49
N ARG A 56 -8.47 8.67 -9.82
CA ARG A 56 -7.91 7.53 -10.56
C ARG A 56 -6.91 8.03 -11.60
N ILE A 57 -5.76 7.37 -11.64
CA ILE A 57 -4.74 7.50 -12.69
C ILE A 57 -4.65 6.15 -13.37
N GLN A 58 -4.86 6.11 -14.68
CA GLN A 58 -4.46 4.98 -15.50
C GLN A 58 -3.04 5.24 -15.98
N CYS A 59 -2.09 4.44 -15.52
CA CYS A 59 -0.71 4.60 -15.95
C CYS A 59 -0.52 4.03 -17.36
N THR A 60 -0.05 4.90 -18.25
CA THR A 60 0.25 4.61 -19.64
C THR A 60 1.61 5.21 -20.00
N ALA A 61 2.20 4.77 -21.12
CA ALA A 61 3.53 5.22 -21.54
C ALA A 61 3.56 6.71 -21.94
N ASP A 62 2.42 7.28 -22.31
CA ASP A 62 2.23 8.68 -22.69
C ASP A 62 1.82 9.60 -21.53
N LEU A 63 1.51 9.03 -20.35
CA LEU A 63 1.19 9.80 -19.16
C LEU A 63 2.34 10.77 -18.85
N MET A 64 2.02 12.04 -18.61
CA MET A 64 3.00 13.05 -18.19
C MET A 64 2.90 13.34 -16.68
N PRO A 65 3.98 13.81 -16.03
CA PRO A 65 3.92 14.20 -14.63
C PRO A 65 2.82 15.23 -14.35
N ALA A 66 2.60 16.18 -15.26
CA ALA A 66 1.56 17.20 -15.16
C ALA A 66 0.13 16.62 -15.13
N ASP A 67 -0.11 15.45 -15.72
CA ASP A 67 -1.41 14.78 -15.67
C ASP A 67 -1.66 14.12 -14.30
N ILE A 68 -0.61 13.93 -13.50
CA ILE A 68 -0.67 13.40 -12.13
C ILE A 68 -0.79 14.54 -11.13
N VAL A 69 0.15 15.49 -11.20
CA VAL A 69 0.31 16.54 -10.19
C VAL A 69 -0.50 17.81 -10.50
N GLY A 70 -1.01 17.95 -11.71
CA GLY A 70 -1.70 19.13 -12.18
C GLY A 70 -0.81 20.06 -13.03
N THR A 71 -1.43 21.07 -13.60
CA THR A 71 -0.77 22.01 -14.52
C THR A 71 -1.34 23.41 -14.40
N VAL A 72 -0.56 24.42 -14.79
CA VAL A 72 -1.04 25.79 -14.91
C VAL A 72 -1.52 26.01 -16.33
N VAL A 73 -2.81 26.29 -16.49
CA VAL A 73 -3.40 26.65 -17.78
C VAL A 73 -3.53 28.17 -17.88
N VAL A 74 -3.46 28.68 -19.11
CA VAL A 74 -3.78 30.07 -19.40
C VAL A 74 -5.22 30.12 -19.89
N ASP A 75 -6.11 30.68 -19.08
CA ASP A 75 -7.45 31.03 -19.50
C ASP A 75 -7.45 32.49 -20.00
N GLU A 76 -8.12 32.75 -21.11
CA GLU A 76 -8.36 34.10 -21.61
C GLU A 76 -9.75 34.55 -21.21
N ASP A 77 -9.85 35.68 -20.51
CA ASP A 77 -11.14 36.26 -20.15
C ASP A 77 -11.91 36.65 -21.44
N PRO A 78 -13.12 36.11 -21.67
CA PRO A 78 -13.88 36.36 -22.90
C PRO A 78 -14.22 37.83 -23.13
N ALA A 79 -14.37 38.63 -22.06
CA ALA A 79 -14.76 40.03 -22.12
C ALA A 79 -13.55 40.97 -22.14
N THR A 80 -12.51 40.68 -21.37
CA THR A 80 -11.37 41.59 -21.20
C THR A 80 -10.13 41.21 -22.00
N LYS A 81 -10.11 40.02 -22.62
CA LYS A 81 -8.93 39.46 -23.31
C LYS A 81 -7.70 39.31 -22.41
N ALA A 82 -7.86 39.43 -21.10
CA ALA A 82 -6.78 39.28 -20.13
C ALA A 82 -6.41 37.79 -19.98
N ARG A 83 -5.10 37.50 -19.93
CA ARG A 83 -4.59 36.15 -19.66
C ARG A 83 -4.54 35.90 -18.16
N ARG A 84 -5.26 34.89 -17.68
CA ARG A 84 -5.25 34.42 -16.30
C ARG A 84 -4.58 33.04 -16.23
N PHE A 85 -3.57 32.93 -15.38
CA PHE A 85 -2.91 31.65 -15.09
C PHE A 85 -3.70 30.94 -13.98
N THR A 86 -4.41 29.88 -14.31
CA THR A 86 -5.22 29.09 -13.37
C THR A 86 -4.56 27.72 -13.17
N PHE A 87 -4.35 27.34 -11.92
CA PHE A 87 -3.89 25.98 -11.61
C PHE A 87 -5.07 25.01 -11.75
N ARG A 88 -4.87 23.94 -12.53
CA ARG A 88 -5.76 22.79 -12.57
C ARG A 88 -5.13 21.66 -11.80
N GLU A 89 -5.80 21.28 -10.71
CA GLU A 89 -5.41 20.17 -9.84
C GLU A 89 -5.38 18.86 -10.62
N GLY A 90 -4.31 18.08 -10.41
CA GLY A 90 -4.23 16.71 -10.91
C GLY A 90 -4.94 15.73 -9.97
N PRO A 91 -5.03 14.44 -10.35
CA PRO A 91 -5.70 13.42 -9.55
C PRO A 91 -5.13 13.24 -8.14
N VAL A 92 -3.87 13.61 -7.87
CA VAL A 92 -3.27 13.56 -6.51
C VAL A 92 -3.98 14.44 -5.48
N PHE A 93 -4.80 15.40 -5.90
CA PHE A 93 -5.63 16.21 -5.00
C PHE A 93 -6.93 15.50 -4.56
N HIS A 94 -6.93 14.17 -4.53
CA HIS A 94 -7.99 13.35 -3.94
C HIS A 94 -7.44 12.58 -2.74
N GLN A 95 -8.28 12.35 -1.74
CA GLN A 95 -7.92 11.66 -0.50
C GLN A 95 -7.62 10.17 -0.73
N LEU A 96 -8.35 9.51 -1.65
CA LEU A 96 -8.08 8.13 -2.08
C LEU A 96 -7.71 8.10 -3.56
N LEU A 97 -6.48 7.72 -3.88
CA LEU A 97 -6.00 7.67 -5.26
C LEU A 97 -5.72 6.23 -5.69
N LEU A 98 -6.39 5.79 -6.76
CA LEU A 98 -6.05 4.56 -7.47
C LEU A 98 -5.05 4.86 -8.59
N ALA A 99 -3.84 4.30 -8.51
CA ALA A 99 -2.86 4.34 -9.60
C ALA A 99 -2.78 2.97 -10.27
N ASP A 100 -3.56 2.78 -11.33
CA ASP A 100 -3.65 1.49 -12.04
C ASP A 100 -2.43 1.28 -12.95
N GLU A 101 -1.82 0.10 -12.84
CA GLU A 101 -0.69 -0.33 -13.69
C GLU A 101 0.52 0.61 -13.61
N ILE A 102 0.94 0.99 -12.39
CA ILE A 102 2.03 1.95 -12.15
C ILE A 102 3.34 1.62 -12.90
N ASN A 103 3.58 0.33 -13.19
CA ASN A 103 4.70 -0.14 -13.99
C ASN A 103 4.60 0.23 -15.49
N ARG A 104 3.49 0.77 -16.00
CA ARG A 104 3.39 1.27 -17.39
C ARG A 104 3.74 2.74 -17.53
N ALA A 105 3.76 3.49 -16.42
CA ALA A 105 4.17 4.88 -16.41
C ALA A 105 5.69 5.02 -16.55
N THR A 106 6.13 6.08 -17.22
CA THR A 106 7.57 6.38 -17.31
C THR A 106 8.18 6.64 -15.92
N PRO A 107 9.50 6.47 -15.73
CA PRO A 107 10.16 6.71 -14.44
C PRO A 107 9.97 8.13 -13.88
N LYS A 108 9.75 9.13 -14.75
CA LYS A 108 9.44 10.51 -14.33
C LYS A 108 8.05 10.61 -13.70
N CYS A 109 7.07 9.93 -14.27
CA CYS A 109 5.70 9.90 -13.78
C CYS A 109 5.59 9.10 -12.48
N GLN A 110 6.29 7.96 -12.40
CA GLN A 110 6.42 7.20 -11.16
C GLN A 110 7.01 8.08 -10.05
N SER A 111 8.11 8.79 -10.34
CA SER A 111 8.73 9.73 -9.38
C SER A 111 7.75 10.81 -8.92
N ALA A 112 6.98 11.44 -9.82
CA ALA A 112 6.03 12.49 -9.47
C ALA A 112 4.92 12.00 -8.50
N LEU A 113 4.39 10.79 -8.75
CA LEU A 113 3.41 10.16 -7.85
C LEU A 113 4.04 9.81 -6.49
N LEU A 114 5.22 9.18 -6.51
CA LEU A 114 5.93 8.74 -5.30
C LEU A 114 6.45 9.91 -4.45
N GLU A 115 6.79 11.04 -5.06
CA GLU A 115 7.14 12.27 -4.37
C GLU A 115 5.91 12.84 -3.66
N SER A 116 4.77 12.91 -4.35
CA SER A 116 3.49 13.34 -3.77
C SER A 116 3.11 12.49 -2.55
N MET A 117 3.38 11.18 -2.61
CA MET A 117 3.20 10.23 -1.50
C MET A 117 4.11 10.48 -0.29
N GLN A 118 5.32 11.01 -0.48
CA GLN A 118 6.25 11.24 0.64
C GLN A 118 6.11 12.64 1.22
N GLU A 119 5.90 13.63 0.36
CA GLU A 119 5.91 15.05 0.74
C GLU A 119 4.52 15.56 1.14
N HIS A 120 3.46 14.80 0.87
CA HIS A 120 2.05 15.19 1.07
C HIS A 120 1.73 16.57 0.47
N SER A 121 2.49 16.95 -0.56
CA SER A 121 2.45 18.24 -1.20
C SER A 121 3.07 18.17 -2.59
N VAL A 122 2.74 19.15 -3.41
CA VAL A 122 3.24 19.29 -4.78
C VAL A 122 3.71 20.71 -5.00
N SER A 123 4.90 20.86 -5.59
CA SER A 123 5.44 22.16 -5.99
C SER A 123 5.38 22.36 -7.50
N ILE A 124 4.55 23.30 -7.95
CA ILE A 124 4.39 23.66 -9.37
C ILE A 124 4.53 25.17 -9.52
N ASP A 125 5.40 25.59 -10.44
CA ASP A 125 5.68 26.99 -10.76
C ASP A 125 6.05 27.83 -9.53
N GLY A 126 6.95 27.29 -8.70
CA GLY A 126 7.42 27.93 -7.47
C GLY A 126 6.39 28.00 -6.33
N LYS A 127 5.19 27.44 -6.49
CA LYS A 127 4.14 27.40 -5.46
C LYS A 127 3.94 25.96 -4.97
N THR A 128 4.15 25.75 -3.68
CA THR A 128 3.84 24.49 -3.00
C THR A 128 2.38 24.46 -2.58
N ARG A 129 1.71 23.33 -2.82
CA ARG A 129 0.30 23.07 -2.47
C ARG A 129 0.23 21.78 -1.68
N LEU A 130 -0.44 21.82 -0.53
CA LEU A 130 -0.66 20.62 0.29
C LEU A 130 -1.74 19.75 -0.35
N LEU A 131 -1.60 18.44 -0.19
CA LEU A 131 -2.61 17.47 -0.60
C LEU A 131 -3.73 17.38 0.45
N PRO A 132 -4.95 17.02 0.05
CA PRO A 132 -6.04 16.79 1.00
C PRO A 132 -5.78 15.59 1.88
N GLU A 133 -6.03 15.73 3.19
CA GLU A 133 -5.83 14.68 4.18
C GLU A 133 -7.17 14.04 4.61
N PRO A 134 -7.22 12.72 4.91
CA PRO A 134 -6.13 11.75 4.78
C PRO A 134 -5.77 11.49 3.31
N PHE A 135 -4.48 11.38 2.99
CA PHE A 135 -4.00 11.06 1.65
C PHE A 135 -3.52 9.61 1.54
N PHE A 136 -4.17 8.81 0.71
CA PHE A 136 -3.85 7.40 0.51
C PHE A 136 -3.79 7.02 -0.97
N VAL A 137 -2.67 6.42 -1.37
CA VAL A 137 -2.47 5.86 -2.71
C VAL A 137 -2.55 4.33 -2.65
N LEU A 138 -3.41 3.77 -3.49
CA LEU A 138 -3.43 2.35 -3.85
C LEU A 138 -2.88 2.21 -5.26
N ALA A 139 -1.63 1.78 -5.39
CA ALA A 139 -1.05 1.48 -6.69
C ALA A 139 -1.32 0.02 -7.07
N THR A 140 -1.43 -0.28 -8.36
CA THR A 140 -1.59 -1.65 -8.85
C THR A 140 -0.53 -2.01 -9.88
N GLN A 141 -0.09 -3.26 -9.88
CA GLN A 141 0.81 -3.82 -10.90
C GLN A 141 0.24 -5.14 -11.42
N ASN A 142 0.39 -5.35 -12.72
CA ASN A 142 0.11 -6.62 -13.36
C ASN A 142 1.45 -7.32 -13.67
N PRO A 143 1.76 -8.46 -13.05
CA PRO A 143 3.06 -9.13 -13.23
C PRO A 143 3.20 -9.84 -14.59
N ILE A 144 2.10 -10.05 -15.33
CA ILE A 144 2.08 -10.83 -16.58
C ILE A 144 2.51 -9.99 -17.78
N GLU A 145 2.17 -8.70 -17.79
CA GLU A 145 2.48 -7.79 -18.90
C GLU A 145 3.90 -7.25 -18.72
N GLN A 146 4.85 -7.80 -19.48
CA GLN A 146 6.25 -7.34 -19.47
C GLN A 146 6.56 -6.32 -20.58
N GLU A 147 5.79 -6.30 -21.66
CA GLU A 147 6.03 -5.42 -22.79
C GLU A 147 5.60 -3.98 -22.50
N GLY A 148 6.50 -3.02 -22.74
CA GLY A 148 6.22 -1.60 -22.50
C GLY A 148 6.11 -1.22 -21.02
N THR A 149 6.77 -1.97 -20.14
CA THR A 149 6.77 -1.69 -18.69
C THR A 149 8.12 -1.20 -18.17
N TYR A 150 8.05 -0.37 -17.13
CA TYR A 150 9.13 0.19 -16.36
C TYR A 150 8.98 -0.33 -14.91
N PRO A 151 9.76 -1.35 -14.50
CA PRO A 151 9.69 -1.86 -13.14
C PRO A 151 10.06 -0.75 -12.14
N LEU A 152 9.39 -0.73 -10.99
CA LEU A 152 9.76 0.18 -9.92
C LEU A 152 11.07 -0.31 -9.29
N PRO A 153 12.11 0.54 -9.22
CA PRO A 153 13.31 0.25 -8.44
C PRO A 153 12.98 -0.05 -6.98
N GLU A 154 13.84 -0.79 -6.30
CA GLU A 154 13.68 -1.21 -4.90
C GLU A 154 13.49 0.00 -3.98
N ALA A 155 14.26 1.07 -4.22
CA ALA A 155 14.15 2.32 -3.48
C ALA A 155 12.78 3.02 -3.65
N GLN A 156 12.09 2.77 -4.76
CA GLN A 156 10.73 3.26 -5.01
C GLN A 156 9.69 2.37 -4.34
N LEU A 157 9.84 1.05 -4.46
CA LEU A 157 8.98 0.08 -3.77
C LEU A 157 9.00 0.30 -2.25
N ASP A 158 10.16 0.63 -1.67
CA ASP A 158 10.33 0.85 -0.23
C ASP A 158 9.46 2.00 0.34
N ARG A 159 8.93 2.88 -0.52
CA ARG A 159 7.99 3.95 -0.15
C ARG A 159 6.57 3.44 0.14
N PHE A 160 6.20 2.25 -0.36
CA PHE A 160 4.93 1.62 -0.03
C PHE A 160 5.02 0.91 1.31
N MET A 161 4.03 1.11 2.19
CA MET A 161 3.94 0.38 3.45
C MET A 161 3.81 -1.11 3.18
N PHE A 162 2.89 -1.48 2.28
CA PHE A 162 2.63 -2.86 1.90
C PHE A 162 2.74 -3.11 0.40
N LYS A 163 3.29 -4.27 0.05
CA LYS A 163 2.98 -4.97 -1.20
C LYS A 163 2.01 -6.10 -0.84
N ILE A 164 0.86 -6.14 -1.48
CA ILE A 164 -0.21 -7.10 -1.22
C ILE A 164 -0.45 -7.89 -2.50
N ASP A 165 -0.22 -9.20 -2.43
CA ASP A 165 -0.51 -10.09 -3.54
C ASP A 165 -1.99 -10.48 -3.53
N VAL A 166 -2.63 -10.35 -4.68
CA VAL A 166 -4.04 -10.71 -4.88
C VAL A 166 -4.08 -12.06 -5.59
N GLU A 167 -4.51 -13.07 -4.84
CA GLU A 167 -4.71 -14.42 -5.36
C GLU A 167 -5.91 -14.48 -6.32
N ASN A 168 -5.92 -15.50 -7.18
CA ASN A 168 -7.08 -15.77 -8.03
C ASN A 168 -8.30 -16.11 -7.17
N ALA A 169 -9.46 -15.61 -7.59
CA ALA A 169 -10.72 -15.93 -6.93
C ALA A 169 -10.99 -17.44 -6.96
N SER A 170 -11.44 -18.00 -5.82
CA SER A 170 -11.89 -19.39 -5.77
C SER A 170 -13.14 -19.60 -6.62
N GLN A 171 -13.52 -20.85 -6.89
CA GLN A 171 -14.76 -21.15 -7.60
C GLN A 171 -15.99 -20.55 -6.89
N GLU A 172 -16.02 -20.59 -5.56
CA GLU A 172 -17.10 -20.00 -4.77
C GLU A 172 -17.10 -18.48 -4.90
N ASP A 173 -15.93 -17.83 -4.82
CA ASP A 173 -15.82 -16.39 -5.00
C ASP A 173 -16.27 -15.97 -6.40
N LEU A 174 -15.87 -16.70 -7.44
CA LEU A 174 -16.29 -16.46 -8.81
C LEU A 174 -17.80 -16.63 -8.98
N TYR A 175 -18.39 -17.67 -8.38
CA TYR A 175 -19.84 -17.87 -8.39
C TYR A 175 -20.56 -16.66 -7.77
N GLN A 176 -20.10 -16.20 -6.61
CA GLN A 176 -20.64 -15.02 -5.93
C GLN A 176 -20.42 -13.72 -6.73
N ILE A 177 -19.24 -13.53 -7.34
CA ILE A 177 -18.94 -12.37 -8.20
C ILE A 177 -19.88 -12.34 -9.40
N VAL A 178 -20.03 -13.46 -10.11
CA VAL A 178 -20.92 -13.58 -11.26
C VAL A 178 -22.36 -13.31 -10.82
N SER A 179 -22.84 -14.02 -9.80
CA SER A 179 -24.20 -13.86 -9.28
C SER A 179 -24.51 -12.41 -8.91
N LYS A 180 -23.62 -11.74 -8.18
CA LYS A 180 -23.82 -10.35 -7.77
C LYS A 180 -23.80 -9.40 -8.96
N THR A 181 -22.82 -9.54 -9.86
CA THR A 181 -22.65 -8.62 -11.00
C THR A 181 -23.76 -8.77 -12.05
N THR A 182 -24.32 -9.97 -12.22
CA THR A 182 -25.38 -10.23 -13.21
C THR A 182 -26.80 -10.04 -12.66
N SER A 183 -26.97 -9.95 -11.33
CA SER A 183 -28.30 -9.82 -10.69
C SER A 183 -28.99 -8.46 -10.91
N GLY A 184 -28.28 -7.46 -11.45
CA GLY A 184 -28.80 -6.10 -11.63
C GLY A 184 -28.97 -5.30 -10.33
N ALA A 185 -28.65 -5.88 -9.18
CA ALA A 185 -28.68 -5.19 -7.89
C ALA A 185 -27.45 -4.28 -7.74
N HIS A 186 -27.67 -2.97 -7.58
CA HIS A 186 -26.61 -2.07 -7.12
C HIS A 186 -26.37 -2.34 -5.64
N LEU A 187 -25.30 -3.07 -5.33
CA LEU A 187 -24.79 -3.20 -3.97
C LEU A 187 -24.03 -1.91 -3.63
N GLY A 188 -24.72 -0.99 -2.96
CA GLY A 188 -24.09 0.16 -2.31
C GLY A 188 -23.50 -0.25 -0.97
N ALA A 189 -22.40 0.37 -0.58
CA ALA A 189 -21.93 0.35 0.80
C ALA A 189 -22.42 1.62 1.50
N ASP A 190 -22.88 1.49 2.75
CA ASP A 190 -23.31 2.65 3.51
C ASP A 190 -22.10 3.45 4.01
N VAL A 191 -22.23 4.77 4.06
CA VAL A 191 -21.24 5.65 4.71
C VAL A 191 -21.17 5.28 6.19
N VAL A 192 -19.98 4.96 6.69
CA VAL A 192 -19.78 4.58 8.09
C VAL A 192 -19.10 5.69 8.88
N VAL A 193 -18.07 6.31 8.30
CA VAL A 193 -17.27 7.37 8.93
C VAL A 193 -16.84 8.41 7.89
N GLN A 194 -16.31 9.54 8.35
CA GLN A 194 -15.78 10.63 7.51
C GLN A 194 -14.26 10.74 7.63
N GLY A 195 -13.61 11.50 6.74
CA GLY A 195 -12.15 11.71 6.77
C GLY A 195 -11.59 12.20 8.10
N ASP A 196 -12.29 13.10 8.80
CA ASP A 196 -11.87 13.59 10.13
C ASP A 196 -11.74 12.47 11.16
N PHE A 197 -12.59 11.45 11.07
CA PHE A 197 -12.48 10.26 11.91
C PHE A 197 -11.21 9.47 11.60
N VAL A 198 -10.87 9.32 10.32
CA VAL A 198 -9.64 8.61 9.90
C VAL A 198 -8.41 9.31 10.46
N LEU A 199 -8.35 10.64 10.34
CA LEU A 199 -7.25 11.44 10.90
C LEU A 199 -7.16 11.31 12.43
N ALA A 200 -8.28 11.44 13.13
CA ALA A 200 -8.33 11.25 14.58
C ALA A 200 -7.88 9.85 15.00
N ALA A 201 -8.32 8.82 14.27
CA ALA A 201 -7.94 7.44 14.50
C ALA A 201 -6.43 7.23 14.28
N GLN A 202 -5.87 7.73 13.18
CA GLN A 202 -4.42 7.69 12.91
C GLN A 202 -3.61 8.31 14.07
N GLN A 203 -4.06 9.45 14.61
CA GLN A 203 -3.39 10.08 15.76
C GLN A 203 -3.45 9.21 17.02
N ILE A 204 -4.59 8.59 17.32
CA ILE A 204 -4.74 7.70 18.48
C ILE A 204 -3.87 6.45 18.32
N ILE A 205 -3.89 5.84 17.13
CA ILE A 205 -3.17 4.60 16.82
C ILE A 205 -1.65 4.78 17.02
N ARG A 206 -1.09 5.95 16.70
CA ARG A 206 0.33 6.25 16.94
C ARG A 206 0.75 6.06 18.41
N HIS A 207 -0.16 6.25 19.36
CA HIS A 207 0.07 6.14 20.80
C HIS A 207 -0.13 4.73 21.38
N VAL A 208 -0.56 3.75 20.56
CA VAL A 208 -0.69 2.35 21.00
C VAL A 208 0.68 1.83 21.46
N VAL A 209 0.69 1.14 22.61
CA VAL A 209 1.91 0.71 23.28
C VAL A 209 2.51 -0.50 22.55
N ILE A 210 3.82 -0.50 22.40
CA ILE A 210 4.62 -1.67 22.02
C ILE A 210 5.57 -1.99 23.16
N ALA A 211 5.53 -3.23 23.64
CA ALA A 211 6.43 -3.67 24.70
C ALA A 211 7.87 -3.79 24.16
N PRO A 212 8.91 -3.52 24.96
CA PRO A 212 10.31 -3.57 24.50
C PRO A 212 10.68 -4.87 23.80
N HIS A 213 10.28 -6.02 24.34
CA HIS A 213 10.56 -7.33 23.74
C HIS A 213 9.86 -7.56 22.38
N VAL A 214 8.72 -6.92 22.12
CA VAL A 214 8.04 -6.98 20.81
C VAL A 214 8.78 -6.11 19.80
N GLN A 215 9.24 -4.92 20.24
CA GLN A 215 10.04 -4.03 19.40
C GLN A 215 11.41 -4.63 19.05
N ASP A 216 12.04 -5.29 20.03
CA ASP A 216 13.26 -6.07 19.82
C ASP A 216 13.04 -7.18 18.78
N TYR A 217 11.97 -7.97 18.92
CA TYR A 217 11.64 -9.01 17.95
C TYR A 217 11.49 -8.48 16.52
N VAL A 218 10.81 -7.34 16.32
CA VAL A 218 10.71 -6.70 14.98
C VAL A 218 12.08 -6.31 14.45
N THR A 219 12.96 -5.80 15.31
CA THR A 219 14.32 -5.42 14.95
C THR A 219 15.15 -6.64 14.54
N ARG A 220 15.12 -7.71 15.34
CA ARG A 220 15.77 -8.99 15.01
C ARG A 220 15.24 -9.59 13.72
N LEU A 221 13.92 -9.55 13.49
CA LEU A 221 13.29 -10.04 12.26
C LEU A 221 13.80 -9.28 11.03
N VAL A 222 13.91 -7.95 11.09
CA VAL A 222 14.46 -7.16 9.98
C VAL A 222 15.95 -7.45 9.79
N LEU A 223 16.73 -7.48 10.87
CA LEU A 223 18.16 -7.82 10.80
C LEU A 223 18.40 -9.22 10.23
N ALA A 224 17.53 -10.19 10.53
CA ALA A 224 17.60 -11.55 10.00
C ALA A 224 17.43 -11.63 8.48
N THR A 225 16.94 -10.57 7.82
CA THR A 225 16.89 -10.51 6.35
C THR A 225 18.24 -10.12 5.72
N HIS A 226 19.21 -9.67 6.50
CA HIS A 226 20.53 -9.26 6.00
C HIS A 226 21.54 -10.40 6.10
N ALA A 227 22.12 -10.77 4.96
CA ALA A 227 23.23 -11.72 4.92
C ALA A 227 24.37 -11.28 5.86
N GLY A 228 24.84 -12.19 6.72
CA GLY A 228 25.90 -11.93 7.69
C GLY A 228 25.45 -11.28 9.01
N SER A 229 24.16 -11.00 9.20
CA SER A 229 23.63 -10.64 10.51
C SER A 229 23.70 -11.82 11.49
N GLU A 230 23.93 -11.54 12.78
CA GLU A 230 23.89 -12.56 13.84
C GLU A 230 22.52 -13.24 13.96
N TYR A 231 21.45 -12.56 13.52
CA TYR A 231 20.08 -13.08 13.55
C TYR A 231 19.70 -13.82 12.27
N ALA A 232 20.53 -13.75 11.22
CA ALA A 232 20.20 -14.32 9.92
C ALA A 232 20.54 -15.84 9.89
N PRO A 233 19.56 -16.71 9.60
CA PRO A 233 19.84 -18.11 9.31
C PRO A 233 20.77 -18.27 8.11
N LEU A 234 21.55 -19.36 8.08
CA LEU A 234 22.57 -19.58 7.03
C LEU A 234 22.02 -19.48 5.60
N TRP A 235 20.79 -19.95 5.36
CA TRP A 235 20.18 -19.93 4.04
C TRP A 235 19.94 -18.51 3.48
N VAL A 236 19.87 -17.49 4.35
CA VAL A 236 19.64 -16.09 3.92
C VAL A 236 20.78 -15.61 3.04
N GLN A 237 22.02 -16.03 3.30
CA GLN A 237 23.18 -15.66 2.50
C GLN A 237 23.07 -16.17 1.06
N ASP A 238 22.47 -17.34 0.87
CA ASP A 238 22.31 -17.96 -0.44
C ASP A 238 21.07 -17.43 -1.18
N ASP A 239 20.06 -16.93 -0.44
CA ASP A 239 18.74 -16.63 -1.00
C ASP A 239 18.42 -15.13 -1.10
N LEU A 240 19.02 -14.28 -0.26
CA LEU A 240 18.79 -12.83 -0.24
C LEU A 240 20.07 -12.06 -0.53
N SER A 241 20.02 -11.23 -1.57
CA SER A 241 21.11 -10.32 -1.95
C SER A 241 21.01 -8.98 -1.20
N ILE A 242 19.79 -8.53 -0.89
CA ILE A 242 19.52 -7.28 -0.16
C ILE A 242 18.44 -7.54 0.90
N GLY A 243 18.74 -7.17 2.15
CA GLY A 243 17.81 -7.23 3.27
C GLY A 243 16.89 -6.00 3.36
N ALA A 244 15.86 -6.11 4.19
CA ALA A 244 14.83 -5.09 4.35
C ALA A 244 15.36 -3.79 4.97
N SER A 245 14.87 -2.65 4.49
CA SER A 245 15.24 -1.35 5.03
C SER A 245 14.61 -1.10 6.43
N PRO A 246 15.07 -0.08 7.18
CA PRO A 246 14.42 0.35 8.43
C PRO A 246 12.94 0.72 8.26
N ARG A 247 12.50 1.08 7.05
CA ARG A 247 11.08 1.33 6.77
C ARG A 247 10.24 0.06 6.90
N GLY A 248 10.84 -1.12 6.72
CA GLY A 248 10.19 -2.40 6.99
C GLY A 248 9.79 -2.55 8.46
N ALA A 249 10.71 -2.24 9.39
CA ALA A 249 10.40 -2.24 10.83
C ALA A 249 9.31 -1.23 11.17
N GLN A 250 9.39 -0.02 10.63
CA GLN A 250 8.39 1.04 10.84
C GLN A 250 7.01 0.62 10.32
N ALA A 251 6.93 0.07 9.11
CA ALA A 251 5.70 -0.43 8.51
C ALA A 251 5.06 -1.53 9.36
N ILE A 252 5.86 -2.50 9.82
CA ILE A 252 5.40 -3.56 10.72
C ILE A 252 4.80 -2.97 12.00
N VAL A 253 5.53 -2.08 12.68
CA VAL A 253 5.08 -1.53 13.97
C VAL A 253 3.80 -0.71 13.79
N SER A 254 3.76 0.21 12.82
CA SER A 254 2.59 1.06 12.56
C SER A 254 1.36 0.23 12.20
N ALA A 255 1.51 -0.76 11.32
CA ALA A 255 0.41 -1.64 10.94
C ALA A 255 -0.05 -2.55 12.09
N SER A 256 0.87 -3.03 12.91
CA SER A 256 0.56 -3.90 14.06
C SER A 256 -0.20 -3.14 15.15
N LYS A 257 0.06 -1.83 15.31
CA LYS A 257 -0.75 -0.97 16.18
C LYS A 257 -2.19 -0.88 15.69
N VAL A 258 -2.41 -0.72 14.38
CA VAL A 258 -3.78 -0.75 13.81
C VAL A 258 -4.44 -2.10 14.08
N ALA A 259 -3.74 -3.21 13.80
CA ALA A 259 -4.26 -4.56 14.02
C ALA A 259 -4.69 -4.77 15.49
N ALA A 260 -3.87 -4.31 16.45
CA ALA A 260 -4.23 -4.35 17.87
C ALA A 260 -5.50 -3.55 18.18
N VAL A 261 -5.62 -2.31 17.68
CA VAL A 261 -6.82 -1.48 17.90
C VAL A 261 -8.08 -2.09 17.28
N VAL A 262 -7.97 -2.68 16.09
CA VAL A 262 -9.08 -3.37 15.42
C VAL A 262 -9.59 -4.54 16.26
N ASP A 263 -8.70 -5.23 16.96
CA ASP A 263 -9.02 -6.29 17.92
C ASP A 263 -9.46 -5.77 19.31
N GLY A 264 -9.60 -4.45 19.48
CA GLY A 264 -9.97 -3.82 20.76
C GLY A 264 -8.86 -3.81 21.81
N ARG A 265 -7.61 -4.02 21.39
CA ARG A 265 -6.42 -4.03 22.24
C ARG A 265 -5.63 -2.72 22.11
N PHE A 266 -5.06 -2.27 23.22
CA PHE A 266 -4.22 -1.05 23.28
C PHE A 266 -2.72 -1.36 23.40
N ALA A 267 -2.34 -2.61 23.18
CA ALA A 267 -0.97 -3.07 23.15
C ALA A 267 -0.74 -4.06 22.01
N VAL A 268 0.39 -3.89 21.31
CA VAL A 268 0.82 -4.77 20.21
C VAL A 268 1.28 -6.11 20.78
N SER A 269 0.86 -7.20 20.12
CA SER A 269 1.27 -8.56 20.39
C SER A 269 2.08 -9.15 19.23
N MET A 270 2.76 -10.28 19.46
CA MET A 270 3.50 -10.99 18.40
C MET A 270 2.59 -11.43 17.23
N ARG A 271 1.33 -11.74 17.52
CA ARG A 271 0.35 -12.10 16.48
C ARG A 271 0.11 -10.95 15.50
N ASP A 272 0.11 -9.71 15.99
CA ASP A 272 -0.06 -8.53 15.15
C ASP A 272 1.13 -8.37 14.20
N ILE A 273 2.35 -8.53 14.73
CA ILE A 273 3.60 -8.52 13.95
C ILE A 273 3.53 -9.56 12.83
N GLN A 274 3.22 -10.81 13.17
CA GLN A 274 3.15 -11.91 12.21
C GLN A 274 2.10 -11.69 11.12
N ALA A 275 0.97 -11.06 11.45
CA ALA A 275 -0.10 -10.81 10.49
C ALA A 275 0.30 -9.83 9.38
N VAL A 276 1.21 -8.89 9.66
CA VAL A 276 1.59 -7.79 8.75
C VAL A 276 3.02 -7.90 8.21
N ALA A 277 3.86 -8.78 8.75
CA ALA A 277 5.26 -8.89 8.39
C ALA A 277 5.51 -9.24 6.91
N ILE A 278 4.78 -10.21 6.36
CA ILE A 278 4.92 -10.58 4.95
C ILE A 278 4.62 -9.40 4.01
N PRO A 279 3.42 -8.78 4.04
CA PRO A 279 3.12 -7.66 3.14
C PRO A 279 4.01 -6.44 3.39
N ALA A 280 4.55 -6.27 4.61
CA ALA A 280 5.51 -5.22 4.91
C ALA A 280 6.92 -5.49 4.38
N LEU A 281 7.40 -6.73 4.32
CA LEU A 281 8.81 -7.01 4.00
C LEU A 281 9.03 -7.52 2.58
N GLN A 282 8.02 -8.08 1.92
CA GLN A 282 8.24 -8.86 0.69
C GLN A 282 8.72 -8.08 -0.53
N HIS A 283 8.50 -6.76 -0.56
CA HIS A 283 9.02 -5.84 -1.57
C HIS A 283 10.28 -5.08 -1.11
N ARG A 284 10.76 -5.36 0.10
CA ARG A 284 11.96 -4.74 0.70
C ARG A 284 13.16 -5.68 0.71
N VAL A 285 12.98 -6.93 0.33
CA VAL A 285 14.05 -7.91 0.20
C VAL A 285 14.26 -8.26 -1.26
N VAL A 286 15.52 -8.44 -1.66
CA VAL A 286 15.90 -8.81 -3.04
C VAL A 286 16.50 -10.20 -3.01
N ARG A 287 16.04 -11.05 -3.92
CA ARG A 287 16.52 -12.42 -4.05
C ARG A 287 17.88 -12.46 -4.73
N THR A 288 18.67 -13.49 -4.44
CA THR A 288 19.81 -13.87 -5.28
C THR A 288 19.30 -14.50 -6.58
N PHE A 289 20.14 -14.52 -7.63
CA PHE A 289 19.80 -15.16 -8.90
C PHE A 289 19.47 -16.65 -8.73
N GLU A 290 20.18 -17.33 -7.84
CA GLU A 290 19.97 -18.71 -7.44
C GLU A 290 18.57 -18.92 -6.85
N ALA A 291 18.12 -18.03 -5.95
CA ALA A 291 16.78 -18.09 -5.41
C ALA A 291 15.68 -17.81 -6.45
N GLU A 292 15.95 -16.92 -7.41
CA GLU A 292 15.01 -16.66 -8.51
C GLU A 292 14.84 -17.88 -9.40
N THR A 293 15.94 -18.53 -9.79
CA THR A 293 15.92 -19.75 -10.61
C THR A 293 15.26 -20.91 -9.88
N ALA A 294 15.42 -21.01 -8.55
CA ALA A 294 14.73 -21.96 -7.70
C ALA A 294 13.24 -21.62 -7.44
N SER A 295 12.72 -20.52 -8.00
CA SER A 295 11.34 -20.06 -7.85
C SER A 295 10.89 -19.88 -6.39
N ARG A 296 11.82 -19.54 -5.50
CA ARG A 296 11.49 -19.23 -4.09
C ARG A 296 10.88 -17.84 -4.02
N SER A 297 9.69 -17.72 -3.43
CA SER A 297 9.02 -16.42 -3.29
C SER A 297 9.52 -15.69 -2.05
N THR A 298 9.61 -14.36 -2.13
CA THR A 298 10.01 -13.52 -0.98
C THR A 298 9.03 -13.70 0.19
N GLY A 299 7.73 -13.83 -0.08
CA GLY A 299 6.73 -14.15 0.94
C GLY A 299 7.00 -15.47 1.67
N SER A 300 7.43 -16.53 0.96
CA SER A 300 7.78 -17.82 1.59
C SER A 300 9.05 -17.72 2.44
N MET A 301 10.04 -16.93 2.01
CA MET A 301 11.26 -16.67 2.77
C MET A 301 10.98 -15.89 4.06
N ILE A 302 10.11 -14.89 4.00
CA ILE A 302 9.69 -14.13 5.19
C ILE A 302 8.88 -15.02 6.13
N ALA A 303 7.97 -15.85 5.61
CA ALA A 303 7.26 -16.83 6.42
C ALA A 303 8.22 -17.80 7.13
N ARG A 304 9.31 -18.22 6.45
CA ARG A 304 10.36 -19.02 7.04
C ARG A 304 11.10 -18.27 8.15
N LEU A 305 11.48 -17.01 7.93
CA LEU A 305 12.09 -16.15 8.95
C LEU A 305 11.18 -15.98 10.18
N LEU A 306 9.87 -15.80 10.00
CA LEU A 306 8.91 -15.69 11.11
C LEU A 306 8.86 -16.95 11.99
N ASN A 307 9.18 -18.12 11.44
CA ASN A 307 9.23 -19.39 12.17
C ASN A 307 10.60 -19.64 12.83
N GLU A 308 11.69 -19.19 12.21
CA GLU A 308 13.06 -19.45 12.67
C GLU A 308 13.58 -18.39 13.65
N VAL A 309 13.16 -17.12 13.49
CA VAL A 309 13.53 -16.05 14.42
C VAL A 309 12.70 -16.19 15.69
N SER A 310 13.35 -16.51 16.81
CA SER A 310 12.68 -16.69 18.10
C SER A 310 11.94 -15.43 18.55
N SER A 311 10.67 -15.58 18.91
CA SER A 311 9.86 -14.53 19.53
C SER A 311 10.21 -14.27 21.00
N PHE A 312 11.09 -15.08 21.59
CA PHE A 312 11.61 -14.92 22.94
C PHE A 312 13.10 -14.55 22.87
N GLU A 313 13.57 -13.71 23.80
CA GLU A 313 15.01 -13.57 24.04
C GLU A 313 15.52 -14.89 24.61
N GLU A 314 16.42 -15.58 23.89
CA GLU A 314 17.23 -16.62 24.50
C GLU A 314 18.27 -15.94 25.41
N GLY A 315 17.90 -15.57 26.63
CA GLY A 315 18.84 -14.98 27.57
C GLY A 315 18.28 -14.17 28.72
N VAL A 316 17.50 -14.78 29.62
CA VAL A 316 17.60 -14.43 31.04
C VAL A 316 17.98 -15.71 31.78
N HIS A 317 19.29 -15.91 31.91
CA HIS A 317 19.87 -16.82 32.90
C HIS A 317 19.90 -16.15 34.27
#